data_AF-A0A4P5YWQ4-F1
#
_entry.id   AF-A0A4P5YWQ4-F1
#
_cell.length_a   1.000
_cell.length_b   1.000
_cell.length_c   1.000
_cell.angle_alpha   90.00
_cell.angle_beta   90.00
_cell.angle_gamma   90.00
#
_symmetry.space_group_name_H-M   'P 1'
#
loop_
_entity.id
_entity.type
_entity.pdbx_description
1 polymer ?
#
loop_
_entity_poly.entity_id
_entity_poly.type
_entity_poly.pdbx_seq_one_letter_code
_entity_poly.pdbx_strand_id
1 'polypeptide(L)'
;MDVPPKLTPAKSLRLAMALNFALPGAGQWYVGQRWLGGVMAVIFAVSLVLGMKFLLGGASLYFRVASDGRILEPGVLEQLATAFHLPGLIAATVASVILQIVSIALLWFGRKRFSD
;
A
#
# COMPACT_ATOMS: atom_id res chain seq x y z
N MET A 1 7.39 -3.51 -48.67
CA MET A 1 6.36 -3.07 -47.71
C MET A 1 7.11 -2.53 -46.50
N ASP A 2 7.37 -1.22 -46.49
CA ASP A 2 8.03 -0.56 -45.36
C ASP A 2 7.00 -0.39 -44.24
N VAL A 3 7.15 -1.18 -43.17
CA VAL A 3 6.40 -0.96 -41.93
C VAL A 3 7.06 0.23 -41.24
N PRO A 4 6.39 1.38 -41.07
CA PRO A 4 7.00 2.51 -40.38
C PRO A 4 7.37 2.06 -38.95
N PRO A 5 8.55 2.46 -38.44
CA PRO A 5 8.95 2.11 -37.09
C PRO A 5 7.86 2.59 -36.13
N LYS A 6 7.28 1.65 -35.35
CA LYS A 6 6.33 1.98 -34.29
C LYS A 6 7.07 2.88 -33.29
N LEU A 7 6.85 4.19 -33.39
CA LEU A 7 7.13 5.14 -32.33
C LEU A 7 6.30 4.71 -31.12
N THR A 8 6.88 3.91 -30.24
CA THR A 8 6.29 3.64 -28.94
C THR A 8 6.11 5.00 -28.26
N PRO A 9 4.88 5.36 -27.83
CA PRO A 9 4.66 6.66 -27.22
C PRO A 9 5.56 6.81 -25.99
N ALA A 10 6.27 7.93 -25.92
CA ALA A 10 7.12 8.27 -24.78
C ALA A 10 6.28 8.19 -23.50
N LYS A 11 6.70 7.36 -22.56
CA LYS A 11 5.94 7.16 -21.32
C LYS A 11 6.05 8.43 -20.48
N SER A 12 4.95 8.85 -19.84
CA SER A 12 4.95 9.99 -18.94
C SER A 12 5.38 9.61 -17.52
N LEU A 13 6.42 10.28 -17.01
CA LEU A 13 6.86 10.14 -15.61
C LEU A 13 5.78 10.60 -14.63
N ARG A 14 5.04 11.66 -14.97
CA ARG A 14 3.94 12.16 -14.13
C ARG A 14 2.84 11.10 -13.96
N LEU A 15 2.47 10.42 -15.05
CA LEU A 15 1.49 9.35 -14.99
C LEU A 15 2.01 8.14 -14.20
N ALA A 16 3.28 7.76 -14.38
CA ALA A 16 3.89 6.68 -13.61
C ALA A 16 3.90 6.99 -12.09
N MET A 17 4.20 8.22 -11.71
CA MET A 17 4.14 8.66 -10.30
C MET A 17 2.71 8.67 -9.76
N ALA A 18 1.74 9.19 -10.53
CA ALA A 18 0.34 9.19 -10.13
C ALA A 18 -0.20 7.76 -9.90
N LEU A 19 0.14 6.83 -10.81
CA LEU A 19 -0.19 5.41 -10.66
C LEU A 19 0.43 4.81 -9.40
N ASN A 20 1.71 5.12 -9.13
CA ASN A 20 2.36 4.66 -7.92
C ASN A 20 1.78 5.23 -6.63
N PHE A 21 1.24 6.45 -6.65
CA PHE A 21 0.58 7.02 -5.49
C PHE A 21 -0.73 6.30 -5.17
N ALA A 22 -1.46 5.86 -6.20
CA ALA A 22 -2.67 5.06 -6.03
C ALA A 22 -2.35 3.63 -5.56
N LEU A 23 -1.34 3.00 -6.15
CA LEU A 23 -0.90 1.64 -5.81
C LEU A 23 0.62 1.51 -6.01
N PRO A 24 1.40 1.28 -4.94
CA PRO A 24 2.84 1.07 -5.11
C PRO A 24 3.14 -0.09 -6.06
N GLY A 25 4.03 0.17 -7.03
CA GLY A 25 4.38 -0.77 -8.10
C GLY A 25 3.60 -0.58 -9.40
N ALA A 26 2.46 0.13 -9.41
CA ALA A 26 1.68 0.36 -10.64
C ALA A 26 2.42 1.23 -11.66
N GLY A 27 3.19 2.21 -11.19
CA GLY A 27 4.07 3.02 -12.04
C GLY A 27 5.18 2.20 -12.69
N GLN A 28 5.78 1.26 -11.95
CA GLN A 28 6.81 0.33 -12.45
C GLN A 28 6.22 -0.59 -13.52
N TRP A 29 5.00 -1.06 -13.29
CA TRP A 29 4.27 -1.85 -14.27
C TRP A 29 4.04 -1.05 -15.56
N TYR A 30 3.58 0.20 -15.45
CA TYR A 30 3.37 1.10 -16.58
C TYR A 30 4.64 1.31 -17.40
N VAL A 31 5.81 1.49 -16.75
CA VAL A 31 7.09 1.65 -17.47
C VAL A 31 7.65 0.35 -18.06
N GLY A 32 7.04 -0.80 -17.78
CA GLY A 32 7.43 -2.10 -18.33
C GLY A 32 8.26 -2.96 -17.38
N GLN A 33 8.52 -2.49 -16.16
CA GLN A 33 9.14 -3.27 -15.08
C GLN A 33 8.06 -4.10 -14.36
N ARG A 34 7.37 -4.97 -15.10
CA ARG A 34 6.18 -5.70 -14.63
C ARG A 34 6.47 -6.58 -13.42
N TRP A 35 7.60 -7.30 -13.43
CA TRP A 35 8.01 -8.13 -12.29
C TRP A 35 8.22 -7.32 -11.02
N LEU A 36 8.96 -6.21 -11.11
CA LEU A 36 9.23 -5.35 -9.97
C LEU A 36 7.95 -4.68 -9.45
N GLY A 37 7.12 -4.17 -10.36
CA GLY A 37 5.82 -3.59 -10.01
C GLY A 37 4.87 -4.60 -9.39
N GLY A 38 4.82 -5.83 -9.92
CA GLY A 38 3.99 -6.91 -9.39
C GLY A 38 4.40 -7.34 -7.98
N VAL A 39 5.70 -7.52 -7.73
CA VAL A 39 6.21 -7.85 -6.38
C VAL A 39 5.83 -6.76 -5.38
N MET A 40 6.01 -5.48 -5.74
CA MET A 40 5.61 -4.37 -4.87
C MET A 40 4.11 -4.35 -4.61
N ALA A 41 3.28 -4.52 -5.63
CA ALA A 41 1.83 -4.56 -5.47
C ALA A 41 1.40 -5.72 -4.55
N VAL A 42 2.03 -6.89 -4.65
CA VAL A 42 1.74 -8.04 -3.77
C VAL A 42 2.14 -7.75 -2.33
N ILE A 43 3.34 -7.20 -2.09
CA ILE A 43 3.78 -6.86 -0.73
C ILE A 43 2.83 -5.83 -0.11
N PHE A 44 2.43 -4.81 -0.87
CA PHE A 44 1.46 -3.81 -0.43
C PHE A 44 0.08 -4.43 -0.13
N ALA A 45 -0.40 -5.33 -1.00
CA ALA A 45 -1.67 -6.01 -0.78
C ALA A 45 -1.64 -6.84 0.51
N VAL A 46 -0.55 -7.55 0.77
CA VAL A 46 -0.37 -8.32 2.01
C VAL A 46 -0.35 -7.42 3.24
N SER A 47 0.38 -6.29 3.20
CA SER A 47 0.41 -5.34 4.32
C SER A 47 -0.95 -4.70 4.57
N LEU A 48 -1.69 -4.35 3.50
CA LEU A 48 -3.04 -3.82 3.58
C LEU A 48 -4.01 -4.83 4.20
N VAL A 49 -3.98 -6.09 3.77
CA VAL A 49 -4.82 -7.16 4.32
C VAL A 49 -4.52 -7.39 5.80
N LEU A 50 -3.24 -7.40 6.19
CA LEU A 50 -2.84 -7.52 7.60
C LEU A 50 -3.31 -6.34 8.43
N GLY A 51 -3.11 -5.10 7.95
CA GLY A 51 -3.59 -3.90 8.62
C GLY A 51 -5.10 -3.90 8.80
N MET A 52 -5.84 -4.30 7.76
CA MET A 52 -7.30 -4.42 7.79
C MET A 52 -7.76 -5.48 8.81
N LYS A 53 -7.08 -6.63 8.89
CA LYS A 53 -7.38 -7.65 9.91
C LYS A 53 -7.21 -7.11 11.33
N PHE A 54 -6.12 -6.39 11.61
CA PHE A 54 -5.90 -5.81 12.94
C PHE A 54 -6.93 -4.73 13.26
N LEU A 55 -7.27 -3.89 12.29
CA LEU A 55 -8.25 -2.83 12.47
C LEU A 55 -9.67 -3.39 12.68
N LEU A 56 -10.13 -4.29 11.82
CA LEU A 56 -11.45 -4.90 11.90
C LEU A 56 -11.60 -5.77 13.15
N GLY A 57 -10.54 -6.51 13.53
CA GLY A 57 -10.52 -7.27 14.78
C GLY A 57 -10.79 -6.38 15.99
N GLY A 58 -10.00 -5.31 16.16
CA GLY A 58 -10.20 -4.35 17.25
C GLY A 58 -11.54 -3.63 17.19
N ALA A 59 -11.97 -3.21 15.99
CA ALA A 59 -13.26 -2.54 15.80
C ALA A 59 -14.46 -3.44 16.13
N SER A 60 -14.42 -4.72 15.74
CA SER A 60 -15.48 -5.66 16.05
C SER A 60 -15.66 -5.86 17.55
N LEU A 61 -14.56 -5.96 18.31
CA LEU A 61 -14.61 -6.05 19.76
C LEU A 61 -15.12 -4.73 20.37
N TYR A 62 -14.64 -3.60 19.86
CA TYR A 62 -15.11 -2.29 20.29
C TYR A 62 -16.62 -2.14 20.13
N PHE A 63 -17.15 -2.43 18.94
CA PHE A 63 -18.58 -2.33 18.68
C PHE A 63 -19.41 -3.25 19.58
N ARG A 64 -18.93 -4.48 19.81
CA ARG A 64 -19.60 -5.43 20.70
C ARG A 64 -19.66 -4.94 22.15
N VAL A 65 -18.54 -4.42 22.67
CA VAL A 65 -18.50 -3.89 24.03
C VAL A 65 -19.32 -2.60 24.15
N ALA A 66 -19.29 -1.75 23.12
CA ALA A 66 -20.08 -0.52 23.05
C ALA A 66 -21.58 -0.81 23.02
N SER A 67 -22.01 -1.80 22.22
CA SER A 67 -23.42 -2.18 22.10
C SER A 67 -23.97 -2.80 23.38
N ASP A 68 -23.15 -3.55 24.12
CA ASP A 68 -23.56 -4.22 25.35
C ASP A 68 -23.62 -3.26 26.57
N GLY A 69 -23.24 -1.99 26.40
CA GLY A 69 -23.25 -0.98 27.47
C GLY A 69 -22.15 -1.15 28.52
N ARG A 70 -21.21 -2.08 28.29
CA ARG A 70 -20.17 -2.50 29.25
C ARG A 70 -18.91 -1.64 29.20
N ILE A 71 -18.89 -0.58 28.39
CA ILE A 71 -17.74 0.33 28.23
C ILE A 71 -17.26 0.93 29.56
N LEU A 72 -18.17 1.15 30.51
CA LEU A 72 -17.87 1.74 31.81
C LEU A 72 -17.50 0.69 32.87
N GLU A 73 -17.53 -0.60 32.54
CA GLU A 73 -17.10 -1.65 33.48
C GLU A 73 -15.57 -1.58 33.71
N PRO A 74 -15.11 -1.67 34.97
CA PRO A 74 -13.69 -1.70 35.29
C PRO A 74 -12.98 -2.86 34.55
N GLY A 75 -11.85 -2.58 33.92
CA GLY A 75 -11.04 -3.57 33.19
C GLY A 75 -11.42 -3.78 31.72
N VAL A 76 -12.61 -3.35 31.29
CA VAL A 76 -13.04 -3.47 29.90
C VAL A 76 -12.24 -2.55 28.97
N LEU A 77 -11.91 -1.34 29.43
CA LEU A 77 -11.02 -0.41 28.71
C LEU A 77 -9.61 -0.97 28.50
N GLU A 78 -9.06 -1.69 29.49
CA GLU A 78 -7.74 -2.34 29.42
C GLU A 78 -7.76 -3.52 28.44
N GLN A 79 -8.86 -4.28 28.43
CA GLN A 79 -9.07 -5.38 27.48
C GLN A 79 -9.25 -4.86 26.04
N LEU A 80 -9.89 -3.71 25.88
CA LEU A 80 -10.02 -3.02 24.59
C LEU A 80 -8.69 -2.47 24.09
N ALA A 81 -7.89 -1.88 24.97
CA ALA A 81 -6.57 -1.37 24.63
C ALA A 81 -5.62 -2.48 24.14
N THR A 82 -5.76 -3.70 24.68
CA THR A 82 -4.98 -4.87 24.26
C THR A 82 -5.55 -5.59 23.03
N ALA A 83 -6.84 -5.39 22.72
CA ALA A 83 -7.48 -5.98 21.54
C ALA A 83 -7.08 -5.31 20.21
N PHE A 84 -6.75 -4.03 20.24
CA PHE A 84 -6.09 -3.39 19.11
C PHE A 84 -4.63 -3.84 19.10
N HIS A 85 -4.26 -4.69 18.15
CA HIS A 85 -2.87 -5.09 17.95
C HIS A 85 -2.07 -3.94 17.30
N LEU A 86 -1.93 -2.84 18.05
CA LEU A 86 -1.30 -1.58 17.67
C LEU A 86 0.11 -1.79 17.09
N PRO A 87 0.98 -2.64 17.69
CA PRO A 87 2.30 -2.92 17.13
C PRO A 87 2.23 -3.51 15.72
N GLY A 88 1.28 -4.43 15.47
CA GLY A 88 1.08 -5.01 14.14
C GLY A 88 0.54 -4.01 13.12
N LEU A 89 -0.39 -3.14 13.55
CA LEU A 89 -0.92 -2.08 12.69
C LEU A 89 0.17 -1.05 12.33
N ILE A 90 0.99 -0.65 13.31
CA ILE A 90 2.12 0.25 13.10
C ILE A 90 3.14 -0.40 12.16
N ALA A 91 3.51 -1.67 12.39
CA ALA A 91 4.44 -2.38 11.53
C ALA A 91 3.93 -2.49 10.08
N ALA A 92 2.65 -2.84 9.88
CA ALA A 92 2.04 -2.89 8.56
C ALA A 92 2.02 -1.52 7.87
N THR A 93 1.75 -0.45 8.63
CA THR A 93 1.75 0.93 8.13
C THR A 93 3.16 1.36 7.72
N VAL A 94 4.15 1.16 8.59
CA VAL A 94 5.56 1.49 8.32
C VAL A 94 6.08 0.73 7.10
N ALA A 95 5.80 -0.57 6.99
CA ALA A 95 6.17 -1.36 5.83
C ALA A 95 5.57 -0.80 4.53
N SER A 96 4.29 -0.40 4.56
CA SER A 96 3.61 0.19 3.41
C SER A 96 4.21 1.55 3.01
N VAL A 97 4.56 2.39 3.98
CA VAL A 97 5.22 3.69 3.74
C VAL A 97 6.61 3.49 3.14
N ILE A 98 7.40 2.57 3.69
CA ILE A 98 8.74 2.25 3.14
C ILE A 98 8.61 1.78 1.69
N LEU A 99 7.67 0.87 1.43
CA LEU A 99 7.43 0.35 0.09
C LEU A 99 7.04 1.46 -0.90
N GLN A 100 6.20 2.41 -0.45
CA GLN A 100 5.83 3.58 -1.23
C GLN A 100 7.04 4.46 -1.57
N ILE A 101 7.89 4.74 -0.59
CA ILE A 101 9.12 5.54 -0.77
C ILE A 101 10.06 4.85 -1.76
N VAL A 102 10.31 3.55 -1.59
CA VAL A 102 11.17 2.77 -2.51
C VAL A 102 10.58 2.78 -3.91
N SER A 103 9.26 2.63 -4.04
CA SER A 103 8.58 2.63 -5.33
C SER A 103 8.74 3.98 -6.06
N ILE A 104 8.60 5.10 -5.35
CA ILE A 104 8.82 6.44 -5.91
C ILE A 104 10.28 6.65 -6.28
N ALA A 105 11.21 6.25 -5.40
CA ALA A 105 12.65 6.38 -5.63
C ALA A 105 13.08 5.63 -6.90
N LEU A 106 12.56 4.42 -7.13
CA LEU A 106 12.87 3.64 -8.34
C LEU A 106 12.39 4.33 -9.63
N LEU A 107 11.21 4.96 -9.62
CA LEU A 107 10.77 5.76 -10.77
C LEU A 107 11.65 6.99 -10.98
N TRP A 108 12.06 7.63 -9.89
CA TRP A 108 12.89 8.84 -9.94
C TRP A 108 14.31 8.55 -10.45
N PHE A 109 14.96 7.48 -9.97
CA PHE A 109 16.25 7.02 -10.50
C PHE A 109 16.11 6.47 -11.93
N GLY A 110 14.98 5.85 -12.25
CA GLY A 110 14.62 5.37 -13.58
C GLY A 110 14.25 6.46 -14.59
N ARG A 111 14.24 7.75 -14.20
CA ARG A 111 13.76 8.87 -15.03
C ARG A 111 14.39 8.96 -16.43
N LYS A 112 15.62 8.45 -16.59
CA LYS A 112 16.32 8.42 -17.89
C LYS A 112 15.50 7.70 -18.96
N ARG A 113 14.73 6.67 -18.58
CA ARG A 113 13.84 5.91 -19.48
C ARG A 113 12.59 6.66 -19.94
N PHE A 114 12.40 7.90 -19.51
CA PHE A 114 11.28 8.75 -19.88
C PHE A 114 11.72 9.96 -20.74
N SER A 115 13.02 10.12 -20.99
CA SER A 115 13.61 11.20 -21.81
C SER A 115 14.18 10.72 -23.15
N ASP A 116 14.03 9.42 -23.46
CA ASP A 116 14.31 8.81 -24.76
C ASP A 116 12.98 8.57 -25.50
#